data_AF-A0AAE6BMH8-F1
#
_entry.id   AF-A0AAE6BMH8-F1
#
_cell.length_a   1.000
_cell.length_b   1.000
_cell.length_c   1.000
_cell.angle_alpha   90.00
_cell.angle_beta   90.00
_cell.angle_gamma   90.00
#
_symmetry.space_group_name_H-M   'P 1'
#
loop_
_entity.id
_entity.type
_entity.pdbx_description
1 polymer ?
#
loop_
_entity_poly.entity_id
_entity_poly.type
_entity_poly.pdbx_seq_one_letter_code
_entity_poly.pdbx_strand_id
1 'polypeptide(L)'
;MPLTNVSPLPSSLPQRVVPLDVPTAFSTGQTLTASGYVNQVQQQVDLGVGLWEGLLSIELSALDLSSGDETYRLFLLGSNDPSFGNGNVEILATQDFAAATTGRLLPTVAPDSSAMPPSNRQSGRFVVPVTNLRGMFLFRYLQLYAQLGGTTPSITLSAWLAAE
;
A
#
# COMPACT_ATOMS: atom_id res chain seq x y z
N MET A 1 -14.32 7.77 39.30
CA MET A 1 -13.63 8.93 38.72
C MET A 1 -13.45 8.63 37.24
N PRO A 2 -13.98 9.43 36.31
CA PRO A 2 -13.84 9.14 34.89
C PRO A 2 -12.37 9.37 34.50
N LEU A 3 -11.72 8.35 33.94
CA LEU A 3 -10.36 8.43 33.43
C LEU A 3 -10.38 9.16 32.08
N THR A 4 -10.29 10.49 32.10
CA THR A 4 -10.00 11.30 30.91
C THR A 4 -8.51 11.29 30.65
N ASN A 5 -7.98 10.20 30.08
CA ASN A 5 -6.66 10.22 29.46
C ASN A 5 -6.78 9.76 28.01
N VAL A 6 -7.25 10.67 27.16
CA VAL A 6 -7.03 10.56 25.71
C VAL A 6 -5.54 10.86 25.54
N SER A 7 -4.71 9.82 25.55
CA SER A 7 -3.26 9.96 25.38
C SER A 7 -2.98 10.79 24.12
N PRO A 8 -2.40 12.00 24.23
CA PRO A 8 -2.17 12.87 23.10
C PRO A 8 -0.81 12.53 22.51
N LEU A 9 -0.56 11.26 22.16
CA LEU A 9 0.64 10.95 21.40
C LEU A 9 0.35 11.44 19.98
N PRO A 10 0.97 12.54 19.52
CA PRO A 10 0.84 12.94 18.12
C PRO A 10 1.34 11.76 17.29
N SER A 11 0.72 11.51 16.14
CA SER A 11 1.33 10.68 15.12
C SER A 11 2.67 11.34 14.72
N SER A 12 3.75 11.00 15.42
CA SER A 12 5.08 11.50 15.10
C SER A 12 5.53 10.76 13.85
N LEU A 13 5.82 11.51 12.78
CA LEU A 13 6.39 10.93 11.58
C LEU A 13 7.73 10.27 11.97
N PRO A 14 7.89 8.95 11.85
CA PRO A 14 9.20 8.36 12.04
C PRO A 14 10.14 8.95 10.98
N GLN A 15 11.31 9.42 11.41
CA GLN A 15 12.38 9.90 10.53
C GLN A 15 13.08 8.71 9.86
N ARG A 16 12.32 7.83 9.20
CA ARG A 16 12.89 6.73 8.44
C ARG A 16 13.12 7.21 7.03
N VAL A 17 14.39 7.34 6.66
CA VAL A 17 14.78 7.72 5.30
C VAL A 17 14.55 6.49 4.43
N VAL A 18 13.48 6.54 3.65
CA VAL A 18 13.13 5.53 2.64
C VAL A 18 13.36 6.18 1.27
N PRO A 19 14.62 6.25 0.78
CA PRO A 19 14.91 6.85 -0.51
C PRO A 19 14.35 5.95 -1.62
N LEU A 20 14.10 6.52 -2.79
CA LEU A 20 13.72 5.74 -3.97
C LEU A 20 14.82 4.76 -4.34
N ASP A 21 14.46 3.48 -4.43
CA ASP A 21 15.34 2.42 -4.92
C ASP A 21 14.83 1.94 -6.30
N VAL A 22 15.49 2.41 -7.36
CA VAL A 22 15.04 2.19 -8.75
C VAL A 22 14.99 0.71 -9.15
N PRO A 23 15.98 -0.14 -8.78
CA PRO A 23 15.93 -1.60 -9.00
C PRO A 23 14.70 -2.31 -8.41
N THR A 24 14.13 -1.79 -7.32
CA THR A 24 13.01 -2.40 -6.60
C THR A 24 11.73 -1.55 -6.69
N ALA A 25 11.72 -0.57 -7.61
CA ALA A 25 10.57 0.27 -7.87
C ALA A 25 9.58 -0.39 -8.84
N PHE A 26 8.31 -0.41 -8.45
CA PHE A 26 7.19 -0.78 -9.31
C PHE A 26 6.79 0.39 -10.23
N SER A 27 6.81 1.62 -9.69
CA SER A 27 6.48 2.85 -10.43
C SER A 27 7.18 4.09 -9.87
N THR A 28 7.32 5.10 -10.72
CA THR A 28 7.76 6.46 -10.38
C THR A 28 6.78 7.48 -10.96
N GLY A 29 5.50 7.36 -10.60
CA GLY A 29 4.43 8.27 -11.05
C GLY A 29 3.48 7.64 -12.08
N GLN A 30 3.08 6.38 -11.88
CA GLN A 30 2.08 5.73 -12.72
C GLN A 30 0.68 6.22 -12.37
N THR A 31 -0.12 6.56 -13.38
CA THR A 31 -1.56 6.83 -13.22
C THR A 31 -2.36 5.61 -13.62
N LEU A 32 -3.30 5.20 -12.77
CA LEU A 32 -4.27 4.14 -13.03
C LEU A 32 -5.68 4.71 -12.94
N THR A 33 -6.51 4.46 -13.96
CA THR A 33 -7.94 4.85 -14.03
C THR A 33 -8.88 3.65 -13.96
N ALA A 34 -8.32 2.46 -13.80
CA ALA A 34 -9.02 1.19 -13.59
C ALA A 34 -8.11 0.24 -12.79
N SER A 35 -8.69 -0.84 -12.27
CA SER A 35 -7.91 -1.85 -11.54
C SER A 35 -6.82 -2.45 -12.43
N GLY A 36 -5.61 -2.62 -11.90
CA GLY A 36 -4.47 -3.11 -12.66
C GLY A 36 -3.17 -3.16 -11.87
N TYR A 37 -2.12 -3.66 -12.51
CA TYR A 37 -0.80 -3.72 -11.91
C TYR A 37 -0.11 -2.35 -11.91
N VAL A 38 0.59 -2.06 -10.82
CA VAL A 38 1.57 -0.98 -10.75
C VAL A 38 2.89 -1.55 -11.27
N ASN A 39 3.25 -1.21 -12.50
CA ASN A 39 4.31 -1.87 -13.25
C ASN A 39 5.01 -0.97 -14.28
N GLN A 40 4.97 0.35 -14.08
CA GLN A 40 5.61 1.32 -14.97
C GLN A 40 7.14 1.14 -15.07
N VAL A 41 7.79 0.76 -13.96
CA VAL A 41 9.26 0.58 -13.90
C VAL A 41 9.59 -0.91 -13.96
N GLN A 42 9.18 -1.67 -12.95
CA GLN A 42 9.34 -3.13 -12.91
C GLN A 42 7.96 -3.80 -12.91
N GLN A 43 7.79 -4.80 -13.78
CA GLN A 43 6.59 -5.64 -13.74
C GLN A 43 6.54 -6.56 -12.53
N GLN A 44 7.71 -6.92 -12.00
CA GLN A 44 7.88 -7.69 -10.77
C GLN A 44 9.25 -7.41 -10.19
N VAL A 45 9.39 -7.57 -8.88
CA VAL A 45 10.68 -7.49 -8.18
C VAL A 45 11.10 -8.89 -7.74
N ASP A 46 12.34 -9.27 -8.03
CA ASP A 46 12.95 -10.53 -7.58
C ASP A 46 13.83 -10.27 -6.36
N LEU A 47 13.42 -10.79 -5.20
CA LEU A 47 14.15 -10.65 -3.94
C LEU A 47 15.20 -11.76 -3.72
N GLY A 48 15.29 -12.71 -4.65
CA GLY A 48 16.10 -13.91 -4.51
C GLY A 48 15.46 -14.94 -3.57
N VAL A 49 16.27 -15.91 -3.13
CA VAL A 49 15.82 -17.09 -2.38
C VAL A 49 15.81 -16.90 -0.86
N GLY A 50 16.27 -15.74 -0.38
CA GLY A 50 16.40 -15.46 1.05
C GLY A 50 15.13 -14.91 1.68
N LEU A 51 15.09 -14.93 3.01
CA LEU A 51 14.19 -14.07 3.76
C LEU A 51 14.58 -12.61 3.48
N TRP A 52 13.57 -11.80 3.17
CA TRP A 52 13.70 -10.37 3.00
C TRP A 52 12.67 -9.67 3.87
N GLU A 53 13.14 -8.68 4.61
CA GLU A 53 12.35 -7.80 5.45
C GLU A 53 12.66 -6.35 5.06
N GLY A 54 11.63 -5.54 4.99
CA GLY A 54 11.78 -4.17 4.56
C GLY A 54 10.47 -3.41 4.57
N LEU A 55 10.39 -2.42 3.70
CA LEU A 55 9.32 -1.45 3.66
C LEU A 55 8.80 -1.32 2.23
N LEU A 56 7.49 -1.27 2.07
CA LEU A 56 6.83 -0.83 0.86
C LEU A 56 6.52 0.65 1.04
N SER A 57 7.18 1.50 0.24
CA SER A 57 6.87 2.92 0.16
C SER A 57 5.86 3.15 -0.95
N ILE A 58 4.76 3.83 -0.62
CA ILE A 58 3.71 4.25 -1.55
C ILE A 58 3.61 5.76 -1.43
N GLU A 59 3.95 6.47 -2.49
CA GLU A 59 3.85 7.91 -2.58
C GLU A 59 2.75 8.29 -3.55
N LEU A 60 1.66 8.82 -3.02
CA LEU A 60 0.52 9.31 -3.79
C LEU A 60 0.77 10.77 -4.18
N SER A 61 0.79 11.04 -5.48
CA SER A 61 0.83 12.42 -6.00
C SER A 61 -0.57 12.95 -6.32
N ALA A 62 -1.51 12.07 -6.64
CA ALA A 62 -2.92 12.40 -6.82
C ALA A 62 -3.82 11.20 -6.54
N LEU A 63 -5.03 11.46 -6.03
CA LEU A 63 -6.09 10.49 -5.79
C LEU A 63 -7.44 11.18 -5.99
N ASP A 64 -8.28 10.65 -6.88
CA ASP A 64 -9.63 11.17 -7.09
C ASP A 64 -10.57 10.65 -6.00
N LEU A 65 -11.20 11.57 -5.28
CA LEU A 65 -12.18 11.32 -4.23
C LEU A 65 -13.40 12.24 -4.40
N SER A 66 -13.60 12.77 -5.61
CA SER A 66 -14.54 13.87 -5.87
C SER A 66 -15.99 13.41 -5.88
N SER A 67 -16.27 12.17 -6.29
CA SER A 67 -17.62 11.60 -6.33
C SER A 67 -18.06 11.07 -4.97
N GLY A 68 -17.11 10.77 -4.07
CA GLY A 68 -17.37 10.32 -2.71
C GLY A 68 -17.61 8.80 -2.59
N ASP A 69 -17.56 8.07 -3.71
CA ASP A 69 -17.76 6.61 -3.78
C ASP A 69 -16.50 5.84 -4.19
N GLU A 70 -15.37 6.53 -4.36
CA GLU A 70 -14.13 5.93 -4.83
C GLU A 70 -13.45 5.08 -3.74
N THR A 71 -12.95 3.92 -4.15
CA THR A 71 -12.20 2.98 -3.30
C THR A 71 -10.93 2.55 -4.00
N TYR A 72 -9.83 2.47 -3.25
CA TYR A 72 -8.51 2.13 -3.74
C TYR A 72 -7.87 1.15 -2.77
N ARG A 73 -7.51 -0.04 -3.24
CA ARG A 73 -6.79 -1.02 -2.44
C ARG A 73 -5.55 -1.48 -3.18
N LEU A 74 -4.41 -1.28 -2.55
CA LEU A 74 -3.13 -1.77 -3.01
C LEU A 74 -2.85 -3.11 -2.34
N PHE A 75 -2.44 -4.09 -3.14
CA PHE A 75 -2.04 -5.42 -2.70
C PHE A 75 -0.61 -5.68 -3.15
N LEU A 76 0.26 -5.94 -2.19
CA LEU A 76 1.56 -6.52 -2.46
C LEU A 76 1.37 -8.04 -2.57
N LEU A 77 1.56 -8.55 -3.76
CA LEU A 77 1.39 -9.95 -4.12
C LEU A 77 2.76 -10.64 -4.13
N GLY A 78 2.85 -11.81 -3.51
CA GLY A 78 4.03 -12.67 -3.52
C GLY A 78 3.77 -13.95 -4.32
N SER A 79 4.74 -14.39 -5.10
CA SER A 79 4.72 -15.65 -5.85
C SER A 79 6.11 -16.30 -5.86
N ASN A 80 6.15 -17.63 -5.95
CA ASN A 80 7.37 -18.39 -6.24
C ASN A 80 7.52 -18.77 -7.71
N ASP A 81 6.52 -18.43 -8.52
CA ASP A 81 6.51 -18.57 -9.97
C ASP A 81 6.70 -17.18 -10.61
N PRO A 82 7.76 -16.95 -11.41
CA PRO A 82 8.01 -15.66 -12.06
C PRO A 82 6.94 -15.29 -13.10
N SER A 83 6.08 -16.23 -13.49
CA SER A 83 4.94 -15.96 -14.37
C SER A 83 3.67 -15.58 -13.60
N PHE A 84 3.68 -15.66 -12.26
CA PHE A 84 2.48 -15.53 -11.41
C PHE A 84 1.33 -16.45 -11.89
N GLY A 85 1.68 -17.60 -12.48
CA GLY A 85 0.74 -18.56 -13.02
C GLY A 85 0.06 -19.41 -11.95
N ASN A 86 -1.04 -20.06 -12.36
CA ASN A 86 -1.72 -21.13 -11.62
C ASN A 86 -2.19 -20.78 -10.19
N GLY A 87 -2.39 -19.49 -9.88
CA GLY A 87 -2.88 -19.08 -8.55
C GLY A 87 -1.87 -19.27 -7.43
N ASN A 88 -0.57 -19.42 -7.73
CA ASN A 88 0.51 -19.50 -6.76
C ASN A 88 0.86 -18.12 -6.16
N VAL A 89 -0.17 -17.36 -5.80
CA VAL A 89 -0.07 -15.96 -5.41
C VAL A 89 -0.68 -15.78 -4.03
N GLU A 90 0.04 -15.08 -3.15
CA GLU A 90 -0.40 -14.75 -1.81
C GLU A 90 -0.33 -13.24 -1.57
N ILE A 91 -1.17 -12.72 -0.69
CA ILE A 91 -1.14 -11.30 -0.31
C ILE A 91 -0.18 -11.13 0.87
N LEU A 92 0.90 -10.39 0.64
CA LEU A 92 1.91 -10.07 1.66
C LEU A 92 1.57 -8.81 2.46
N ALA A 93 0.99 -7.81 1.79
CA ALA A 93 0.56 -6.57 2.43
C ALA A 93 -0.60 -5.92 1.70
N THR A 94 -1.38 -5.14 2.44
CA THR A 94 -2.51 -4.39 1.90
C THR A 94 -2.50 -2.97 2.42
N GLN A 95 -2.83 -2.01 1.56
CA GLN A 95 -3.07 -0.63 1.95
C GLN A 95 -4.37 -0.15 1.29
N ASP A 96 -5.31 0.36 2.09
CA ASP A 96 -6.61 0.85 1.63
C ASP A 96 -6.73 2.38 1.75
N PHE A 97 -7.34 2.98 0.74
CA PHE A 97 -7.78 4.37 0.68
C PHE A 97 -9.21 4.40 0.14
N ALA A 98 -10.03 5.34 0.60
CA ALA A 98 -11.37 5.53 0.04
C ALA A 98 -11.87 6.94 0.32
N ALA A 99 -12.78 7.41 -0.52
CA ALA A 99 -13.42 8.72 -0.36
C ALA A 99 -14.36 8.72 0.85
N ALA A 100 -15.18 7.67 0.96
CA ALA A 100 -16.03 7.43 2.12
C ALA A 100 -15.31 6.57 3.17
N THR A 101 -15.47 6.95 4.44
CA THR A 101 -15.02 6.17 5.61
C THR A 101 -15.54 4.73 5.57
N THR A 102 -16.77 4.50 5.08
CA THR A 102 -17.36 3.16 4.90
C THR A 102 -16.69 2.31 3.83
N GLY A 103 -15.97 2.92 2.89
CA GLY A 103 -15.18 2.21 1.87
C GLY A 103 -13.83 1.70 2.37
N ARG A 104 -13.43 2.10 3.58
CA ARG A 104 -12.21 1.65 4.25
C ARG A 104 -12.48 0.47 5.19
N LEU A 105 -11.46 -0.35 5.42
CA LEU A 105 -11.58 -1.50 6.31
C LEU A 105 -11.56 -1.09 7.79
N LEU A 106 -10.68 -0.15 8.18
CA LEU A 106 -10.46 0.20 9.58
C LEU A 106 -11.72 0.72 10.32
N PRO A 107 -12.55 1.60 9.74
CA PRO A 107 -13.72 2.14 10.43
C PRO A 107 -14.81 1.10 10.74
N THR A 108 -14.76 -0.07 10.08
CA THR A 108 -15.66 -1.19 10.38
C THR A 108 -15.29 -1.93 11.68
N VAL A 109 -14.05 -1.75 12.17
CA VAL A 109 -13.51 -2.46 13.34
C VAL A 109 -13.06 -1.53 14.47
N ALA A 110 -12.80 -0.25 14.18
CA ALA A 110 -12.37 0.74 15.16
C ALA A 110 -12.99 2.12 14.88
N PRO A 111 -13.37 2.89 15.91
CA PRO A 111 -13.93 4.22 15.73
C PRO A 111 -12.89 5.22 15.20
N ASP A 112 -13.36 6.25 14.52
CA ASP A 112 -12.52 7.34 14.03
C ASP A 112 -11.83 8.09 15.18
N SER A 113 -10.61 8.57 14.94
CA SER A 113 -9.83 9.34 15.89
C SER A 113 -9.20 10.56 15.23
N SER A 114 -9.31 11.72 15.88
CA SER A 114 -8.63 12.96 15.47
C SER A 114 -7.11 12.92 15.66
N ALA A 115 -6.59 11.90 16.37
CA ALA A 115 -5.15 11.67 16.51
C ALA A 115 -4.53 11.02 15.26
N MET A 116 -5.35 10.52 14.34
CA MET A 116 -4.90 9.93 13.08
C MET A 116 -5.08 10.92 11.91
N PRO A 117 -4.19 10.86 10.91
CA PRO A 117 -4.42 11.41 9.58
C PRO A 117 -5.86 11.27 9.06
N PRO A 118 -6.46 12.32 8.44
CA PRO A 118 -7.76 12.20 7.81
C PRO A 118 -7.78 11.13 6.72
N SER A 119 -8.92 10.46 6.56
CA SER A 119 -9.11 9.32 5.64
C SER A 119 -9.14 9.71 4.15
N ASN A 120 -9.49 10.96 3.84
CA ASN A 120 -9.67 11.48 2.49
C ASN A 120 -8.41 12.21 1.93
N ARG A 121 -7.22 11.76 2.31
CA ARG A 121 -5.98 12.36 1.80
C ARG A 121 -5.80 12.04 0.32
N GLN A 122 -5.69 13.10 -0.48
CA GLN A 122 -5.50 12.98 -1.94
C GLN A 122 -4.03 12.82 -2.35
N SER A 123 -3.11 13.05 -1.41
CA SER A 123 -1.67 12.89 -1.62
C SER A 123 -0.96 12.59 -0.30
N GLY A 124 0.26 12.07 -0.39
CA GLY A 124 1.11 11.77 0.75
C GLY A 124 1.89 10.49 0.60
N ARG A 125 2.85 10.27 1.51
CA ARG A 125 3.66 9.06 1.57
C ARG A 125 3.16 8.13 2.68
N PHE A 126 3.00 6.87 2.32
CA PHE A 126 2.65 5.77 3.20
C PHE A 126 3.78 4.75 3.16
N VAL A 127 4.20 4.30 4.33
CA VAL A 127 5.28 3.32 4.46
C VAL A 127 4.72 2.13 5.21
N VAL A 128 4.69 0.98 4.55
CA VAL A 128 4.12 -0.26 5.08
C VAL A 128 5.26 -1.24 5.34
N PRO A 129 5.46 -1.72 6.58
CA PRO A 129 6.38 -2.80 6.85
C PRO A 129 5.95 -4.08 6.14
N VAL A 130 6.89 -4.74 5.48
CA VAL A 130 6.63 -5.92 4.65
C VAL A 130 7.72 -6.95 4.82
N THR A 131 7.34 -8.22 4.70
CA THR A 131 8.26 -9.35 4.61
C THR A 131 7.81 -10.24 3.45
N ASN A 132 8.75 -10.95 2.84
CA ASN A 132 8.43 -11.97 1.84
C ASN A 132 8.07 -13.33 2.46
N LEU A 133 7.92 -13.41 3.79
CA LEU A 133 7.47 -14.58 4.51
C LEU A 133 5.97 -14.52 4.80
N ARG A 134 5.21 -15.55 4.41
CA ARG A 134 3.85 -15.79 4.90
C ARG A 134 3.73 -17.17 5.49
N GLY A 135 3.52 -17.24 6.81
CA GLY A 135 3.52 -18.52 7.53
C GLY A 135 4.89 -19.19 7.40
N MET A 136 4.94 -20.35 6.75
CA MET A 136 6.17 -21.12 6.50
C MET A 136 6.73 -20.97 5.08
N PHE A 137 6.13 -20.10 4.25
CA PHE A 137 6.49 -19.96 2.84
C PHE A 137 7.17 -18.63 2.57
N LEU A 138 8.35 -18.69 1.95
CA LEU A 138 9.03 -17.53 1.38
C LEU A 138 8.58 -17.33 -0.06
N PHE A 139 8.41 -16.07 -0.45
CA PHE A 139 8.01 -15.66 -1.79
C PHE A 139 9.15 -14.87 -2.45
N ARG A 140 9.63 -15.36 -3.60
CA ARG A 140 10.76 -14.74 -4.32
C ARG A 140 10.34 -13.52 -5.13
N TYR A 141 9.22 -13.60 -5.84
CA TYR A 141 8.77 -12.60 -6.79
C TYR A 141 7.62 -11.80 -6.21
N LEU A 142 7.71 -10.48 -6.32
CA LEU A 142 6.70 -9.55 -5.80
C LEU A 142 6.09 -8.72 -6.93
N GLN A 143 4.79 -8.49 -6.86
CA GLN A 143 4.02 -7.61 -7.74
C GLN A 143 3.12 -6.69 -6.91
N LEU A 144 2.84 -5.50 -7.43
CA LEU A 144 1.90 -4.57 -6.81
C LEU A 144 0.65 -4.44 -7.68
N TYR A 145 -0.52 -4.70 -7.09
CA TYR A 145 -1.81 -4.59 -7.78
C TYR A 145 -2.67 -3.53 -7.10
N ALA A 146 -3.27 -2.65 -7.90
CA ALA A 146 -4.23 -1.66 -7.45
C ALA A 146 -5.63 -2.07 -7.88
N GLN A 147 -6.51 -2.29 -6.91
CA GLN A 147 -7.94 -2.46 -7.11
C GLN A 147 -8.64 -1.12 -6.92
N LEU A 148 -9.26 -0.63 -7.99
CA LEU A 148 -10.00 0.62 -8.06
C LEU A 148 -11.49 0.31 -8.20
N GLY A 149 -12.32 1.07 -7.49
CA GLY A 149 -13.78 1.05 -7.60
C GLY A 149 -14.38 2.44 -7.40
N GLY A 150 -15.65 2.61 -7.77
CA GLY A 150 -16.37 3.89 -7.72
C GLY A 150 -16.55 4.53 -9.09
N THR A 151 -16.99 5.79 -9.10
CA THR A 151 -17.22 6.56 -10.32
C THR A 151 -15.94 7.27 -10.73
N THR A 152 -15.46 7.01 -11.96
CA THR A 152 -14.24 7.61 -12.52
C THR A 152 -12.99 7.54 -11.63
N PRO A 153 -12.67 6.40 -10.99
CA PRO A 153 -11.56 6.34 -10.04
C PRO A 153 -10.22 6.61 -10.74
N SER A 154 -9.35 7.38 -10.09
CA SER A 154 -8.02 7.69 -10.60
C SER A 154 -7.01 7.80 -9.45
N ILE A 155 -5.87 7.14 -9.60
CA ILE A 155 -4.76 7.21 -8.64
C ILE A 155 -3.45 7.40 -9.39
N THR A 156 -2.64 8.35 -8.94
CA THR A 156 -1.26 8.55 -9.41
C THR A 156 -0.29 8.28 -8.27
N LEU A 157 0.60 7.30 -8.46
CA LEU A 157 1.51 6.87 -7.41
C LEU A 157 2.90 6.43 -7.90
N SER A 158 3.87 6.63 -7.02
CA SER A 158 5.19 5.99 -7.06
C SER A 158 5.24 4.92 -5.97
N ALA A 159 5.76 3.73 -6.29
CA ALA A 159 5.88 2.67 -5.31
C ALA A 159 7.19 1.88 -5.50
N TRP A 160 7.85 1.59 -4.39
CA TRP A 160 9.10 0.83 -4.37
C TRP A 160 9.28 0.09 -3.04
N LEU A 161 10.06 -0.98 -3.08
CA LEU A 161 10.52 -1.67 -1.88
C LEU A 161 11.81 -1.01 -1.39
N ALA A 162 12.03 -1.00 -0.09
CA ALA A 162 13.28 -0.55 0.51
C ALA A 162 13.68 -1.54 1.59
N ALA A 163 14.93 -1.99 1.57
CA ALA A 163 15.47 -2.79 2.65
C ALA A 163 15.52 -1.96 3.94
N GLU A 164 15.40 -2.64 5.08
CA GLU A 164 15.50 -2.03 6.40
C GLU A 164 16.92 -1.57 6.77
#